data_AF-A0A6G8FWJ7-F1
#
_entry.id   AF-A0A6G8FWJ7-F1
#
_cell.length_a   1.000
_cell.length_b   1.000
_cell.length_c   1.000
_cell.angle_alpha   90.00
_cell.angle_beta   90.00
_cell.angle_gamma   90.00
#
_symmetry.space_group_name_H-M   'P 1'
#
loop_
_entity.id
_entity.type
_entity.pdbx_description
1 polymer ?
#
loop_
_entity_poly.entity_id
_entity_poly.type
_entity_poly.pdbx_seq_one_letter_code
_entity_poly.pdbx_strand_id
1 'polypeptide(L)'
;MNDLELMDALRTARRVDDTTIATVTDRHALNALREGITMTDRHTPPTVEAPRRGRRLGRRGLTAGALGVVLVGGGVAYAATHWDRGPLIDGLTCARSVAVTDGWLEVSGAATGRSVTGDDVADCAAIRADAGLPALADPVAVQLQGSRFVVSRDGLSAEVLAAATPSTPDADRAARLELDSALGDWVDGPQGGCFSAAEARSYATSSLARAGLSEWPVRVAAAPGGADAGPCAGVEVGAAGRSVVVTPEARRPVERGTPDVADSVIDLSESLRSRLDGQCLTLADAESTVRRTAGTATRVATVADESLDCADVDMVVGGDVQLTVRGPAVARP
;
A
#
# COMPACT_ATOMS: atom_id res chain seq x y z
N MET A 1 -31.18 -13.95 2.90
CA MET A 1 -30.02 -14.71 3.41
C MET A 1 -29.02 -13.67 3.88
N ASN A 2 -28.65 -13.69 5.15
CA ASN A 2 -27.62 -12.77 5.65
C ASN A 2 -26.21 -13.30 5.30
N ASP A 3 -25.18 -12.47 5.44
CA ASP A 3 -23.82 -12.82 5.02
C ASP A 3 -23.28 -14.07 5.75
N LEU A 4 -23.71 -14.29 6.99
CA LEU A 4 -23.35 -15.48 7.78
C LEU A 4 -23.94 -16.77 7.17
N GLU A 5 -25.20 -16.74 6.74
CA GLU A 5 -25.85 -17.88 6.08
C GLU A 5 -25.25 -18.19 4.71
N LEU A 6 -24.85 -17.15 3.95
CA LEU A 6 -24.16 -17.33 2.67
C LEU A 6 -22.78 -17.97 2.85
N MET A 7 -22.01 -17.51 3.83
CA MET A 7 -20.67 -18.04 4.11
C MET A 7 -20.71 -19.47 4.65
N ASP A 8 -21.74 -19.84 5.42
CA ASP A 8 -21.92 -21.22 5.88
C ASP A 8 -22.39 -22.17 4.76
N ALA A 9 -23.23 -21.67 3.84
CA ALA A 9 -23.62 -22.41 2.64
C ALA A 9 -22.43 -22.68 1.70
N LEU A 10 -21.54 -21.69 1.53
CA LEU A 10 -20.32 -21.83 0.73
C LEU A 10 -19.31 -22.81 1.35
N ARG A 11 -19.25 -22.92 2.69
CA ARG A 11 -18.37 -23.86 3.40
C ARG A 11 -18.85 -25.31 3.37
N THR A 12 -20.15 -25.56 3.24
CA THR A 12 -20.74 -26.90 3.40
C THR A 12 -20.88 -27.70 2.10
N ALA A 13 -20.17 -27.30 1.03
CA ALA A 13 -20.24 -27.92 -0.31
C ALA A 13 -21.66 -28.00 -0.92
N ARG A 14 -22.64 -27.33 -0.32
CA ARG A 14 -23.97 -27.16 -0.91
C ARG A 14 -23.86 -26.19 -2.07
N ARG A 15 -24.23 -26.63 -3.27
CA ARG A 15 -24.43 -25.72 -4.41
C ARG A 15 -25.57 -24.78 -4.07
N VAL A 16 -25.25 -23.53 -3.79
CA VAL A 16 -26.21 -22.42 -3.80
C VAL A 16 -26.58 -22.15 -5.26
N ASP A 17 -27.87 -22.02 -5.55
CA ASP A 17 -28.34 -21.79 -6.92
C ASP A 17 -27.99 -20.37 -7.41
N ASP A 18 -27.77 -20.23 -8.72
CA ASP A 18 -27.31 -18.97 -9.33
C ASP A 18 -28.34 -17.84 -9.19
N THR A 19 -29.61 -18.15 -8.95
CA THR A 19 -30.68 -17.16 -8.68
C THR A 19 -30.56 -16.53 -7.30
N THR A 20 -30.17 -17.29 -6.29
CA THR A 20 -29.92 -16.80 -4.93
C THR A 20 -28.63 -15.99 -4.85
N ILE A 21 -27.63 -16.31 -5.66
CA ILE A 21 -26.36 -15.57 -5.71
C ILE A 21 -26.52 -14.21 -6.42
N ALA A 22 -27.30 -14.16 -7.51
CA ALA A 22 -27.49 -12.95 -8.32
C ALA A 22 -28.29 -11.84 -7.61
N THR A 23 -28.97 -12.14 -6.49
CA THR A 23 -29.71 -11.14 -5.71
C THR A 23 -28.85 -10.39 -4.70
N VAL A 24 -27.63 -10.89 -4.41
CA VAL A 24 -26.76 -10.34 -3.36
C VAL A 24 -25.42 -9.83 -3.91
N THR A 25 -25.04 -10.18 -5.15
CA THR A 25 -23.74 -9.81 -5.72
C THR A 25 -23.80 -9.67 -7.24
N ASP A 26 -23.04 -8.72 -7.79
CA ASP A 26 -22.90 -8.53 -9.24
C ASP A 26 -22.33 -9.79 -9.91
N ARG A 27 -22.98 -10.24 -10.99
CA ARG A 27 -22.56 -11.42 -11.79
C ARG A 27 -21.14 -11.27 -12.33
N HIS A 28 -20.69 -10.05 -12.62
CA HIS A 28 -19.32 -9.83 -13.10
C HIS A 28 -18.26 -10.11 -12.03
N ALA A 29 -18.52 -9.75 -10.76
CA ALA A 29 -17.62 -10.03 -9.64
C ALA A 29 -17.49 -11.53 -9.36
N LEU A 30 -18.58 -12.28 -9.50
CA LEU A 30 -18.58 -13.74 -9.30
C LEU A 30 -17.85 -14.52 -10.39
N ASN A 31 -17.95 -14.08 -11.63
CA ASN A 31 -17.20 -14.70 -12.73
C ASN A 31 -15.70 -14.48 -12.56
N ALA A 32 -15.29 -13.26 -12.17
CA ALA A 32 -13.88 -12.96 -11.86
C ALA A 32 -13.35 -13.82 -10.69
N LEU A 33 -14.15 -14.02 -9.63
CA LEU A 33 -13.78 -14.89 -8.51
C LEU A 33 -13.72 -16.37 -8.89
N ARG A 34 -14.65 -16.86 -9.71
CA ARG A 34 -14.64 -18.26 -10.20
C ARG A 34 -13.45 -18.55 -11.10
N GLU A 35 -13.07 -17.62 -11.97
CA GLU A 35 -11.88 -17.75 -12.83
C GLU A 35 -10.57 -17.65 -12.03
N GLY A 36 -10.55 -16.87 -10.94
CA GLY A 36 -9.40 -16.80 -10.03
C GLY A 36 -9.19 -18.08 -9.20
N ILE A 37 -10.27 -18.72 -8.74
CA ILE A 37 -10.19 -19.90 -7.85
C ILE A 37 -9.81 -21.19 -8.60
N THR A 38 -10.16 -21.33 -9.89
CA THR A 38 -9.82 -22.52 -10.69
C THR A 38 -8.34 -22.63 -11.06
N MET A 39 -7.52 -21.59 -10.80
CA MET A 39 -6.07 -21.63 -11.06
C MET A 39 -5.21 -22.10 -9.88
N THR A 40 -5.80 -22.42 -8.73
CA THR A 40 -5.08 -22.97 -7.57
C THR A 40 -5.53 -24.39 -7.28
N ASP A 41 -5.17 -25.32 -8.17
CA ASP A 41 -5.22 -26.74 -7.85
C ASP A 41 -3.99 -27.12 -7.02
N ARG A 42 -4.13 -27.08 -5.70
CA ARG A 42 -3.22 -27.77 -4.78
C ARG A 42 -3.83 -29.14 -4.53
N HIS A 43 -3.27 -30.21 -5.11
CA HIS A 43 -3.08 -31.54 -4.52
C HIS A 43 -2.62 -32.56 -5.57
N THR A 44 -1.30 -32.74 -5.73
CA THR A 44 -0.76 -34.06 -6.12
C THR A 44 0.67 -34.21 -5.57
N PRO A 45 0.93 -35.11 -4.61
CA PRO A 45 2.30 -35.41 -4.17
C PRO A 45 3.05 -36.20 -5.26
N PRO A 46 4.37 -35.98 -5.44
CA PRO A 46 5.15 -36.69 -6.46
C PRO A 46 5.49 -38.11 -5.97
N THR A 47 4.88 -39.13 -6.57
CA THR A 47 5.39 -40.50 -6.48
C THR A 47 6.55 -40.67 -7.45
N VAL A 48 7.75 -40.85 -6.89
CA VAL A 48 8.95 -41.26 -7.63
C VAL A 48 8.86 -42.76 -7.89
N GLU A 49 8.54 -43.16 -9.11
CA GLU A 49 8.72 -44.55 -9.59
C GLU A 49 9.95 -44.67 -10.49
N ALA A 50 10.77 -45.69 -10.20
CA ALA A 50 12.01 -46.03 -10.88
C ALA A 50 11.78 -46.61 -12.30
N PRO A 51 12.81 -46.65 -13.18
CA PRO A 51 12.60 -46.74 -14.62
C PRO A 51 12.39 -48.18 -15.11
N ARG A 52 11.32 -48.42 -15.88
CA ARG A 52 11.20 -49.61 -16.72
C ARG A 52 11.52 -49.30 -18.18
N ARG A 53 12.50 -50.03 -18.70
CA ARG A 53 12.93 -50.07 -20.10
C ARG A 53 11.80 -50.51 -21.04
N GLY A 54 11.66 -49.79 -22.14
CA GLY A 54 11.42 -50.36 -23.47
C GLY A 54 10.00 -50.23 -24.04
N ARG A 55 9.82 -49.37 -25.05
CA ARG A 55 9.72 -49.72 -26.49
C ARG A 55 9.27 -48.51 -27.32
N ARG A 56 9.78 -48.46 -28.54
CA ARG A 56 9.56 -47.45 -29.59
C ARG A 56 8.13 -47.48 -30.15
N LEU A 57 7.62 -46.31 -30.55
CA LEU A 57 6.68 -45.95 -31.64
C LEU A 57 6.05 -44.59 -31.25
N GLY A 58 5.96 -43.52 -32.04
CA GLY A 58 6.28 -43.21 -33.43
C GLY A 58 6.05 -41.71 -33.65
N ARG A 59 6.69 -41.17 -34.69
CA ARG A 59 6.59 -39.77 -35.16
C ARG A 59 5.13 -39.36 -35.46
N ARG A 60 4.67 -38.20 -34.95
CA ARG A 60 3.89 -37.13 -35.64
C ARG A 60 3.30 -36.11 -34.63
N GLY A 61 3.49 -34.80 -34.93
CA GLY A 61 2.88 -33.61 -34.27
C GLY A 61 3.63 -33.16 -33.01
N LEU A 62 4.48 -32.12 -32.95
CA LEU A 62 4.39 -30.73 -33.44
C LEU A 62 3.10 -30.02 -33.03
N THR A 63 3.05 -29.61 -31.75
CA THR A 63 2.77 -28.23 -31.26
C THR A 63 2.79 -28.24 -29.73
N ALA A 64 3.99 -28.16 -29.15
CA ALA A 64 4.19 -27.83 -27.75
C ALA A 64 5.13 -26.61 -27.73
N GLY A 65 4.54 -25.42 -27.66
CA GLY A 65 5.24 -24.15 -27.73
C GLY A 65 4.71 -23.20 -26.67
N ALA A 66 5.34 -23.28 -25.49
CA ALA A 66 5.52 -22.19 -24.53
C ALA A 66 4.33 -21.24 -24.28
N LEU A 67 3.43 -21.63 -23.37
CA LEU A 67 2.70 -20.68 -22.52
C LEU A 67 3.38 -20.65 -21.16
N GLY A 68 4.51 -19.95 -21.11
CA GLY A 68 5.24 -19.62 -19.90
C GLY A 68 5.34 -18.11 -19.79
N VAL A 69 4.20 -17.44 -19.58
CA VAL A 69 4.18 -16.02 -19.23
C VAL A 69 4.57 -15.90 -17.77
N VAL A 70 5.87 -15.76 -17.57
CA VAL A 70 6.53 -14.89 -16.59
C VAL A 70 5.56 -14.19 -15.61
N LEU A 71 5.30 -14.85 -14.48
CA LEU A 71 4.82 -14.24 -13.24
C LEU A 71 5.96 -13.39 -12.64
N VAL A 72 6.24 -12.23 -13.24
CA VAL A 72 7.12 -11.20 -12.64
C VAL A 72 6.31 -10.05 -12.01
N GLY A 73 4.98 -10.09 -12.08
CA GLY A 73 4.08 -9.11 -11.45
C GLY A 73 3.19 -9.65 -10.32
N GLY A 74 3.40 -10.89 -9.86
CA GLY A 74 2.49 -11.58 -8.93
C GLY A 74 2.58 -11.16 -7.44
N GLY A 75 3.14 -9.99 -7.14
CA GLY A 75 3.36 -9.51 -5.77
C GLY A 75 2.39 -8.43 -5.29
N VAL A 76 1.38 -8.05 -6.08
CA VAL A 76 0.51 -6.90 -5.75
C VAL A 76 -0.84 -7.31 -5.14
N ALA A 77 -1.22 -8.59 -5.22
CA ALA A 77 -2.58 -9.02 -4.85
C ALA A 77 -2.78 -9.47 -3.39
N TYR A 78 -1.72 -9.64 -2.59
CA TYR A 78 -1.87 -10.09 -1.18
C TYR A 78 -1.93 -8.94 -0.16
N ALA A 79 -1.77 -7.68 -0.59
CA ALA A 79 -1.90 -6.53 0.31
C ALA A 79 -3.35 -6.05 0.51
N ALA A 80 -4.33 -6.69 -0.14
CA ALA A 80 -5.69 -6.17 -0.22
C ALA A 80 -6.64 -6.62 0.90
N THR A 81 -6.26 -7.54 1.80
CA THR A 81 -7.30 -8.22 2.58
C THR A 81 -7.51 -7.85 4.04
N HIS A 82 -6.59 -7.26 4.82
CA HIS A 82 -6.88 -7.18 6.27
C HIS A 82 -6.56 -5.89 7.02
N TRP A 83 -6.13 -4.81 6.36
CA TRP A 83 -5.96 -3.53 7.04
C TRP A 83 -6.81 -2.50 6.32
N ASP A 84 -7.83 -2.00 7.03
CA ASP A 84 -8.97 -1.19 6.56
C ASP A 84 -8.58 0.19 5.99
N ARG A 85 -7.29 0.41 5.70
CA ARG A 85 -6.83 1.48 4.83
C ARG A 85 -6.93 0.95 3.42
N GLY A 86 -7.95 1.40 2.69
CA GLY A 86 -8.10 1.13 1.25
C GLY A 86 -6.75 1.25 0.52
N PRO A 87 -6.58 0.51 -0.60
CA PRO A 87 -5.27 0.25 -1.22
C PRO A 87 -4.48 1.55 -1.27
N LEU A 88 -3.37 1.64 -0.51
CA LEU A 88 -2.46 2.79 -0.41
C LEU A 88 -2.69 3.76 -1.58
N ILE A 89 -3.59 4.74 -1.37
CA ILE A 89 -4.28 5.47 -2.46
C ILE A 89 -3.30 6.32 -3.29
N ASP A 90 -2.05 6.40 -2.86
CA ASP A 90 -0.96 7.13 -3.50
C ASP A 90 0.15 6.25 -4.08
N GLY A 91 -0.15 4.99 -4.39
CA GLY A 91 0.73 4.15 -5.21
C GLY A 91 1.06 4.81 -6.56
N LEU A 92 2.35 4.84 -6.90
CA LEU A 92 2.88 5.44 -8.11
C LEU A 92 3.59 4.37 -8.95
N THR A 93 3.17 4.21 -10.21
CA THR A 93 3.83 3.29 -11.14
C THR A 93 4.74 4.04 -12.11
N CYS A 94 6.01 3.68 -12.09
CA CYS A 94 7.11 4.27 -12.84
C CYS A 94 7.53 3.40 -14.01
N ALA A 95 6.93 3.61 -15.18
CA ALA A 95 7.11 2.73 -16.33
C ALA A 95 7.95 3.37 -17.43
N ARG A 96 8.69 2.55 -18.20
CA ARG A 96 9.33 3.02 -19.43
C ARG A 96 8.31 3.23 -20.53
N SER A 97 7.35 2.32 -20.64
CA SER A 97 6.25 2.43 -21.61
C SER A 97 4.95 1.90 -21.02
N VAL A 98 3.85 2.48 -21.47
CA VAL A 98 2.48 2.05 -21.20
C VAL A 98 1.73 2.05 -22.52
N ALA A 99 1.18 0.91 -22.89
CA ALA A 99 0.42 0.72 -24.12
C ALA A 99 -0.86 -0.08 -23.85
N VAL A 100 -1.82 0.00 -24.76
CA VAL A 100 -2.97 -0.90 -24.78
C VAL A 100 -2.76 -1.87 -25.94
N THR A 101 -2.78 -3.17 -25.65
CA THR A 101 -2.68 -4.26 -26.62
C THR A 101 -3.84 -5.22 -26.37
N ASP A 102 -4.66 -5.46 -27.39
CA ASP A 102 -5.85 -6.32 -27.31
C ASP A 102 -6.81 -5.97 -26.15
N GLY A 103 -6.93 -4.67 -25.83
CA GLY A 103 -7.77 -4.17 -24.74
C GLY A 103 -7.15 -4.29 -23.34
N TRP A 104 -5.90 -4.75 -23.24
CA TRP A 104 -5.17 -4.87 -21.98
C TRP A 104 -4.07 -3.83 -21.86
N LEU A 105 -3.86 -3.33 -20.64
CA LEU A 105 -2.77 -2.41 -20.35
C LEU A 105 -1.44 -3.17 -20.24
N GLU A 106 -0.54 -2.93 -21.17
CA GLU A 106 0.83 -3.43 -21.14
C GLU A 106 1.76 -2.38 -20.55
N VAL A 107 2.38 -2.72 -19.42
CA VAL A 107 3.32 -1.84 -18.70
C VAL A 107 4.72 -2.47 -18.76
N SER A 108 5.72 -1.75 -19.28
CA SER A 108 7.08 -2.27 -19.43
C SER A 108 8.12 -1.46 -18.63
N GLY A 109 9.16 -2.17 -18.17
CA GLY A 109 10.28 -1.56 -17.44
C GLY A 109 9.81 -0.78 -16.21
N ALA A 110 8.84 -1.33 -15.48
CA ALA A 110 8.16 -0.66 -14.38
C ALA A 110 8.82 -0.91 -13.03
N ALA A 111 8.73 0.10 -12.17
CA ALA A 111 8.84 -0.03 -10.72
C ALA A 111 7.61 0.63 -10.09
N THR A 112 7.17 0.14 -8.95
CA THR A 112 6.04 0.73 -8.22
C THR A 112 6.50 1.05 -6.81
N GLY A 113 6.06 2.20 -6.30
CA GLY A 113 6.36 2.66 -4.95
C GLY A 113 5.31 3.65 -4.48
N ARG A 114 5.50 4.20 -3.29
CA ARG A 114 4.63 5.23 -2.74
C ARG A 114 5.10 6.62 -3.18
N SER A 115 4.15 7.53 -3.40
CA SER A 115 4.45 8.95 -3.50
C SER A 115 4.80 9.50 -2.11
N VAL A 116 5.97 10.11 -1.97
CA VAL A 116 6.48 10.62 -0.69
C VAL A 116 6.39 12.14 -0.64
N THR A 117 6.83 12.80 -1.72
CA THR A 117 6.89 14.26 -1.80
C THR A 117 5.63 14.87 -2.39
N GLY A 118 4.82 14.07 -3.09
CA GLY A 118 3.65 14.53 -3.86
C GLY A 118 3.98 14.98 -5.27
N ASP A 119 5.27 15.20 -5.59
CA ASP A 119 5.77 15.33 -6.96
C ASP A 119 5.99 13.94 -7.55
N ASP A 120 5.02 13.50 -8.37
CA ASP A 120 5.08 12.19 -9.03
C ASP A 120 6.40 11.99 -9.80
N VAL A 121 6.92 13.01 -10.50
CA VAL A 121 8.11 12.85 -11.33
C VAL A 121 9.35 12.68 -10.46
N ALA A 122 9.48 13.49 -9.41
CA ALA A 122 10.59 13.39 -8.45
C ALA A 122 10.54 12.06 -7.67
N ASP A 123 9.37 11.71 -7.13
CA ASP A 123 9.14 10.43 -6.45
C ASP A 123 9.45 9.26 -7.38
N CYS A 124 9.08 9.37 -8.65
CA CYS A 124 9.35 8.32 -9.62
C CYS A 124 10.83 8.14 -9.93
N ALA A 125 11.58 9.24 -10.02
CA ALA A 125 13.02 9.16 -10.19
C ALA A 125 13.69 8.40 -9.03
N ALA A 126 13.26 8.66 -7.79
CA ALA A 126 13.74 7.94 -6.61
C ALA A 126 13.36 6.45 -6.65
N ILE A 127 12.08 6.13 -6.90
CA ILE A 127 11.59 4.75 -7.01
C ILE A 127 12.39 3.95 -8.05
N ARG A 128 12.70 4.55 -9.20
CA ARG A 128 13.47 3.88 -10.25
C ARG A 128 14.93 3.70 -9.88
N ALA A 129 15.55 4.71 -9.25
CA ALA A 129 16.92 4.61 -8.77
C ALA A 129 17.08 3.47 -7.74
N ASP A 130 16.15 3.37 -6.79
CA ASP A 130 16.11 2.29 -5.79
C ASP A 130 15.92 0.91 -6.43
N ALA A 131 15.16 0.82 -7.53
CA ALA A 131 14.98 -0.40 -8.31
C ALA A 131 16.18 -0.73 -9.23
N GLY A 132 17.23 0.10 -9.25
CA GLY A 132 18.36 -0.05 -10.18
C GLY A 132 17.98 0.15 -11.65
N LEU A 133 16.88 0.87 -11.92
CA LEU A 133 16.39 1.15 -13.26
C LEU A 133 16.91 2.51 -13.76
N PRO A 134 17.14 2.67 -15.08
CA PRO A 134 17.52 3.95 -15.65
C PRO A 134 16.44 5.01 -15.43
N ALA A 135 16.85 6.29 -15.29
CA ALA A 135 15.93 7.42 -15.28
C ALA A 135 15.08 7.48 -16.56
N LEU A 136 13.85 7.98 -16.45
CA LEU A 136 12.96 8.18 -17.59
C LEU A 136 13.39 9.43 -18.38
N ALA A 137 13.43 9.31 -19.71
CA ALA A 137 13.59 10.47 -20.59
C ALA A 137 12.23 11.17 -20.74
N ASP A 138 12.20 12.49 -20.64
CA ASP A 138 11.01 13.34 -20.71
C ASP A 138 9.80 12.75 -19.95
N PRO A 139 9.91 12.57 -18.61
CA PRO A 139 8.87 11.94 -17.82
C PRO A 139 7.60 12.79 -17.80
N VAL A 140 6.46 12.14 -17.96
CA VAL A 140 5.13 12.74 -17.83
C VAL A 140 4.32 11.96 -16.80
N ALA A 141 3.69 12.70 -15.88
CA ALA A 141 2.78 12.14 -14.89
C ALA A 141 1.35 12.16 -15.43
N VAL A 142 0.69 11.01 -15.41
CA VAL A 142 -0.67 10.82 -15.92
C VAL A 142 -1.48 9.94 -14.99
N GLN A 143 -2.80 10.09 -15.03
CA GLN A 143 -3.73 9.18 -14.41
C GLN A 143 -4.45 8.35 -15.48
N LEU A 144 -4.55 7.05 -15.23
CA LEU A 144 -5.22 6.11 -16.09
C LEU A 144 -6.05 5.16 -15.22
N GLN A 145 -7.37 5.14 -15.44
CA GLN A 145 -8.30 4.29 -14.67
C GLN A 145 -8.16 4.47 -13.14
N GLY A 146 -7.94 5.71 -12.69
CA GLY A 146 -7.76 6.03 -11.27
C GLY A 146 -6.37 5.68 -10.70
N SER A 147 -5.50 5.03 -11.48
CA SER A 147 -4.11 4.75 -11.10
C SER A 147 -3.16 5.82 -11.60
N ARG A 148 -2.09 6.09 -10.86
CA ARG A 148 -1.08 7.10 -11.21
C ARG A 148 0.13 6.45 -11.87
N PHE A 149 0.55 7.05 -12.98
CA PHE A 149 1.72 6.63 -13.73
C PHE A 149 2.65 7.80 -13.96
N VAL A 150 3.95 7.53 -13.91
CA VAL A 150 4.97 8.36 -14.56
C VAL A 150 5.63 7.52 -15.64
N VAL A 151 5.61 8.03 -16.86
CA VAL A 151 6.06 7.32 -18.05
C VAL A 151 6.93 8.24 -18.88
N SER A 152 7.90 7.70 -19.62
CA SER A 152 8.53 8.47 -20.69
C SER A 152 7.49 8.91 -21.71
N ARG A 153 7.53 10.17 -22.16
CA ARG A 153 6.56 10.69 -23.14
C ARG A 153 6.48 9.84 -24.42
N ASP A 154 7.64 9.42 -24.94
CA ASP A 154 7.74 8.55 -26.12
C ASP A 154 7.31 7.09 -25.85
N GLY A 155 7.10 6.75 -24.58
CA GLY A 155 6.64 5.44 -24.12
C GLY A 155 5.13 5.32 -23.96
N LEU A 156 4.37 6.40 -24.17
CA LEU A 156 2.90 6.37 -24.16
C LEU A 156 2.37 6.06 -25.56
N SER A 157 1.56 5.01 -25.70
CA SER A 157 0.83 4.79 -26.96
C SER A 157 -0.19 5.90 -27.19
N ALA A 158 -0.56 6.14 -28.46
CA ALA A 158 -1.57 7.15 -28.79
C ALA A 158 -2.93 6.89 -28.12
N GLU A 159 -3.28 5.61 -27.95
CA GLU A 159 -4.51 5.20 -27.24
C GLU A 159 -4.44 5.55 -25.75
N VAL A 160 -3.32 5.26 -25.09
CA VAL A 160 -3.13 5.64 -23.68
C VAL A 160 -3.14 7.15 -23.53
N LEU A 161 -2.47 7.89 -24.42
CA LEU A 161 -2.44 9.34 -24.37
C LEU A 161 -3.84 9.96 -24.52
N ALA A 162 -4.72 9.34 -25.32
CA ALA A 162 -6.09 9.77 -25.49
C ALA A 162 -7.00 9.44 -24.29
N ALA A 163 -6.72 8.35 -23.57
CA ALA A 163 -7.49 7.91 -22.41
C ALA A 163 -6.98 8.50 -21.07
N ALA A 164 -5.71 8.89 -21.01
CA ALA A 164 -5.08 9.38 -19.81
C ALA A 164 -5.45 10.84 -19.52
N THR A 165 -5.60 11.17 -18.25
CA THR A 165 -5.68 12.56 -17.80
C THR A 165 -4.30 13.00 -17.30
N PRO A 166 -3.87 14.24 -17.59
CA PRO A 166 -2.66 14.76 -16.95
C PRO A 166 -2.79 14.69 -15.44
N SER A 167 -1.76 14.18 -14.76
CA SER A 167 -1.67 14.30 -13.31
C SER A 167 -1.37 15.76 -13.02
N THR A 168 -2.39 16.55 -12.69
CA THR A 168 -2.17 17.93 -12.27
C THR A 168 -1.53 17.91 -10.88
N PRO A 169 -0.46 18.69 -10.64
CA PRO A 169 0.03 18.90 -9.29
C PRO A 169 -1.12 19.39 -8.44
N ASP A 170 -1.58 18.54 -7.53
CA ASP A 170 -2.56 18.93 -6.54
C ASP A 170 -1.77 19.66 -5.44
N ALA A 171 -2.06 20.95 -5.28
CA ALA A 171 -1.35 21.83 -4.37
C ALA A 171 -1.35 21.30 -2.93
N ASP A 172 -2.38 20.54 -2.55
CA ASP A 172 -2.53 19.98 -1.22
C ASP A 172 -1.96 18.56 -1.11
N ARG A 173 -1.45 17.96 -2.20
CA ARG A 173 -1.08 16.54 -2.17
C ARG A 173 0.09 16.25 -1.26
N ALA A 174 1.14 17.06 -1.32
CA ALA A 174 2.29 16.92 -0.41
C ALA A 174 1.82 16.96 1.05
N ALA A 175 0.95 17.92 1.37
CA ALA A 175 0.33 18.06 2.69
C ALA A 175 -0.53 16.85 3.07
N ARG A 176 -1.32 16.29 2.14
CA ARG A 176 -2.13 15.08 2.41
C ARG A 176 -1.28 13.83 2.62
N LEU A 177 -0.21 13.66 1.85
CA LEU A 177 0.73 12.53 2.01
C LEU A 177 1.45 12.60 3.36
N GLU A 178 1.83 13.80 3.77
CA GLU A 178 2.39 14.04 5.09
C GLU A 178 1.38 13.71 6.19
N LEU A 179 0.15 14.24 6.08
CA LEU A 179 -0.92 13.94 7.03
C LEU A 179 -1.21 12.44 7.12
N ASP A 180 -1.35 11.76 5.98
CA ASP A 180 -1.59 10.32 5.93
C ASP A 180 -0.44 9.52 6.57
N SER A 181 0.82 9.93 6.35
CA SER A 181 1.98 9.32 7.02
C SER A 181 1.92 9.51 8.53
N ALA A 182 1.65 10.72 8.99
CA ALA A 182 1.58 11.05 10.41
C ALA A 182 0.43 10.34 11.16
N LEU A 183 -0.75 10.25 10.55
CA LEU A 183 -1.88 9.47 11.09
C LEU A 183 -1.62 7.95 10.94
N GLY A 184 -0.78 7.61 9.98
CA GLY A 184 -0.27 6.29 9.67
C GLY A 184 0.76 5.76 10.65
N ASP A 185 1.35 6.66 11.46
CA ASP A 185 2.62 6.41 12.12
C ASP A 185 2.52 5.43 13.31
N TRP A 186 3.48 4.50 13.29
CA TRP A 186 3.72 3.47 14.29
C TRP A 186 4.82 3.83 15.28
N VAL A 187 5.60 4.89 15.08
CA VAL A 187 6.67 5.29 16.01
C VAL A 187 6.07 6.06 17.18
N ASP A 188 5.54 7.26 16.97
CA ASP A 188 4.91 8.11 17.98
C ASP A 188 3.45 8.48 17.66
N GLY A 189 2.97 8.07 16.49
CA GLY A 189 1.60 8.27 16.04
C GLY A 189 0.56 7.32 16.65
N PRO A 190 -0.72 7.52 16.27
CA PRO A 190 -1.87 6.83 16.85
C PRO A 190 -1.91 5.34 16.50
N GLN A 191 -1.13 4.84 15.54
CA GLN A 191 -1.04 3.40 15.27
C GLN A 191 -0.06 2.71 16.22
N GLY A 192 1.02 3.40 16.60
CA GLY A 192 2.08 2.89 17.47
C GLY A 192 1.70 2.75 18.94
N GLY A 193 0.71 3.52 19.40
CA GLY A 193 0.26 3.53 20.80
C GLY A 193 -1.27 3.56 20.97
N CYS A 194 -1.77 3.18 22.14
CA CYS A 194 -3.20 3.17 22.43
C CYS A 194 -3.71 4.56 22.85
N PHE A 195 -4.06 5.40 21.87
CA PHE A 195 -4.54 6.76 22.14
C PHE A 195 -6.00 6.73 22.60
N SER A 196 -6.34 7.58 23.57
CA SER A 196 -7.73 7.96 23.82
C SER A 196 -8.28 8.84 22.69
N ALA A 197 -9.61 8.99 22.62
CA ALA A 197 -10.23 9.89 21.63
C ALA A 197 -9.77 11.35 21.77
N ALA A 198 -9.45 11.79 23.00
CA ALA A 198 -8.96 13.14 23.26
C ALA A 198 -7.51 13.33 22.77
N GLU A 199 -6.62 12.37 23.05
CA GLU A 199 -5.23 12.38 22.56
C GLU A 199 -5.19 12.30 21.03
N ALA A 200 -5.96 11.38 20.45
CA ALA A 200 -6.10 11.23 19.01
C ALA A 200 -6.58 12.52 18.33
N ARG A 201 -7.55 13.22 18.91
CA ARG A 201 -8.01 14.52 18.40
C ARG A 201 -6.95 15.61 18.51
N SER A 202 -6.20 15.64 19.62
CA SER A 202 -5.11 16.60 19.80
C SER A 202 -4.02 16.37 18.76
N TYR A 203 -3.61 15.12 18.57
CA TYR A 203 -2.62 14.70 17.58
C TYR A 203 -3.06 14.99 16.14
N ALA A 204 -4.32 14.69 15.81
CA ALA A 204 -4.88 15.00 14.50
C ALA A 204 -4.86 16.52 14.21
N THR A 205 -5.23 17.34 15.21
CA THR A 205 -5.20 18.80 15.08
C THR A 205 -3.79 19.32 14.84
N SER A 206 -2.79 18.84 15.59
CA SER A 206 -1.40 19.25 15.40
C SER A 206 -0.83 18.79 14.06
N SER A 207 -1.17 17.56 13.63
CA SER A 207 -0.75 17.02 12.33
C SER A 207 -1.34 17.81 11.17
N LEU A 208 -2.60 18.23 11.25
CA LEU A 208 -3.23 19.13 10.27
C LEU A 208 -2.54 20.50 10.22
N ALA A 209 -2.24 21.08 11.38
CA ALA A 209 -1.55 22.36 11.44
C ALA A 209 -0.16 22.28 10.80
N ARG A 210 0.59 21.21 11.09
CA ARG A 210 1.93 20.96 10.53
C ARG A 210 1.88 20.78 9.00
N ALA A 211 0.93 20.00 8.51
CA ALA A 211 0.72 19.80 7.07
C ALA A 211 0.15 21.05 6.36
N GLY A 212 -0.17 22.14 7.07
CA GLY A 212 -0.78 23.33 6.47
C GLY A 212 -2.26 23.16 6.08
N LEU A 213 -2.94 22.17 6.64
CA LEU A 213 -4.35 21.83 6.39
C LEU A 213 -5.26 22.22 7.58
N SER A 214 -4.93 23.33 8.25
CA SER A 214 -5.56 23.75 9.52
C SER A 214 -7.06 24.03 9.43
N GLU A 215 -7.57 24.32 8.23
CA GLU A 215 -8.98 24.53 7.95
C GLU A 215 -9.79 23.24 7.82
N TRP A 216 -9.12 22.08 7.76
CA TRP A 216 -9.80 20.80 7.74
C TRP A 216 -10.40 20.48 9.12
N PRO A 217 -11.68 20.09 9.20
CA PRO A 217 -12.27 19.74 10.48
C PRO A 217 -11.76 18.38 10.97
N VAL A 218 -11.45 18.29 12.26
CA VAL A 218 -11.35 17.01 12.98
C VAL A 218 -12.73 16.65 13.52
N ARG A 219 -13.30 15.55 13.03
CA ARG A 219 -14.61 15.04 13.41
C ARG A 219 -14.44 13.85 14.34
N VAL A 220 -15.31 13.74 15.34
CA VAL A 220 -15.39 12.55 16.19
C VAL A 220 -16.60 11.73 15.76
N ALA A 221 -16.37 10.52 15.28
CA ALA A 221 -17.42 9.58 14.91
C ALA A 221 -17.97 8.87 16.16
N ALA A 222 -19.11 8.18 16.01
CA ALA A 222 -19.58 7.25 17.03
C ALA A 222 -18.64 6.04 17.11
N ALA A 223 -18.47 5.49 18.31
CA ALA A 223 -17.77 4.21 18.46
C ALA A 223 -18.50 3.13 17.63
N PRO A 224 -17.78 2.29 16.88
CA PRO A 224 -18.39 1.33 15.96
C PRO A 224 -19.22 0.27 16.70
N GLY A 225 -18.93 0.03 17.99
CA GLY A 225 -19.43 -1.14 18.73
C GLY A 225 -18.93 -2.45 18.09
N GLY A 226 -19.28 -3.58 18.70
CA GLY A 226 -18.98 -4.90 18.12
C GLY A 226 -17.68 -5.54 18.62
N ALA A 227 -17.34 -6.70 18.04
CA ALA A 227 -16.27 -7.57 18.53
C ALA A 227 -14.87 -7.00 18.32
N ASP A 228 -14.68 -6.18 17.28
CA ASP A 228 -13.38 -5.61 16.91
C ASP A 228 -13.10 -4.26 17.59
N ALA A 229 -14.10 -3.72 18.32
CA ALA A 229 -13.90 -2.57 19.18
C ALA A 229 -12.86 -2.87 20.27
N GLY A 230 -12.08 -1.85 20.62
CA GLY A 230 -11.05 -1.94 21.66
C GLY A 230 -10.89 -0.62 22.38
N PRO A 231 -10.02 -0.51 23.39
CA PRO A 231 -9.89 0.71 24.19
C PRO A 231 -9.26 1.90 23.43
N CYS A 232 -8.66 1.69 22.26
CA CYS A 232 -7.89 2.70 21.56
C CYS A 232 -8.71 3.38 20.46
N ALA A 233 -8.48 4.67 20.25
CA ALA A 233 -9.07 5.42 19.15
C ALA A 233 -8.38 5.09 17.81
N GLY A 234 -9.17 5.11 16.73
CA GLY A 234 -8.69 5.13 15.36
C GLY A 234 -8.66 6.54 14.82
N VAL A 235 -7.72 6.83 13.93
CA VAL A 235 -7.60 8.14 13.26
C VAL A 235 -7.30 7.92 11.78
N GLU A 236 -8.05 8.59 10.93
CA GLU A 236 -7.91 8.48 9.48
C GLU A 236 -8.34 9.75 8.74
N VAL A 237 -7.90 9.90 7.50
CA VAL A 237 -8.46 10.90 6.60
C VAL A 237 -9.84 10.43 6.17
N GLY A 238 -10.87 11.26 6.38
CA GLY A 238 -12.24 10.91 6.01
C GLY A 238 -12.39 10.74 4.49
N ALA A 239 -13.34 9.91 4.05
CA ALA A 239 -13.52 9.50 2.64
C ALA A 239 -13.61 10.65 1.61
N ALA A 240 -14.03 11.85 2.01
CA ALA A 240 -14.07 13.03 1.15
C ALA A 240 -12.68 13.70 0.94
N GLY A 241 -11.63 13.21 1.62
CA GLY A 241 -10.27 13.72 1.52
C GLY A 241 -10.11 15.16 1.99
N ARG A 242 -10.95 15.63 2.94
CA ARG A 242 -11.01 17.02 3.43
C ARG A 242 -11.41 17.15 4.91
N SER A 243 -11.12 16.12 5.69
CA SER A 243 -11.37 16.08 7.13
C SER A 243 -10.58 14.94 7.75
N VAL A 244 -10.28 15.02 9.04
CA VAL A 244 -9.79 13.86 9.80
C VAL A 244 -10.93 13.32 10.66
N VAL A 245 -11.10 12.00 10.67
CA VAL A 245 -12.09 11.31 11.50
C VAL A 245 -11.36 10.60 12.63
N VAL A 246 -11.77 10.90 13.86
CA VAL A 246 -11.37 10.19 15.07
C VAL A 246 -12.52 9.30 15.48
N THR A 247 -12.28 8.00 15.57
CA THR A 247 -13.28 7.02 15.97
C THR A 247 -12.88 6.47 17.35
N PRO A 248 -13.60 6.83 18.43
CA PRO A 248 -13.34 6.28 19.75
C PRO A 248 -13.51 4.76 19.75
N GLU A 249 -12.71 4.08 20.57
CA GLU A 249 -12.80 2.65 20.80
C GLU A 249 -12.75 1.77 19.52
N ALA A 250 -12.12 2.29 18.46
CA ALA A 250 -12.15 1.67 17.15
C ALA A 250 -11.17 0.50 17.00
N ARG A 251 -10.15 0.41 17.87
CA ARG A 251 -9.08 -0.57 17.71
C ARG A 251 -8.62 -1.13 19.05
N ARG A 252 -8.16 -2.37 19.01
CA ARG A 252 -7.43 -3.00 20.11
C ARG A 252 -5.98 -2.57 20.09
N PRO A 253 -5.29 -2.58 21.25
CA PRO A 253 -3.84 -2.48 21.28
C PRO A 253 -3.25 -3.58 20.40
N VAL A 254 -2.22 -3.25 19.65
CA VAL A 254 -1.45 -4.24 18.90
C VAL A 254 -0.57 -4.95 19.91
N GLU A 255 -0.81 -6.25 20.08
CA GLU A 255 -0.06 -7.09 21.01
C GLU A 255 0.83 -8.07 20.25
N ARG A 256 1.97 -8.42 20.85
CA ARG A 256 2.87 -9.45 20.32
C ARG A 256 2.16 -10.79 20.21
N GLY A 257 2.48 -11.53 19.16
CA GLY A 257 1.86 -12.83 18.88
C GLY A 257 0.43 -12.76 18.33
N THR A 258 -0.10 -11.57 18.05
CA THR A 258 -1.32 -11.43 17.23
C THR A 258 -1.00 -11.75 15.77
N PRO A 259 -1.90 -12.42 15.02
CA PRO A 259 -1.64 -12.75 13.62
C PRO A 259 -1.67 -11.52 12.69
N ASP A 260 -2.14 -10.38 13.17
CA ASP A 260 -2.40 -9.19 12.36
C ASP A 260 -1.13 -8.41 12.02
N VAL A 261 -0.12 -8.44 12.92
CA VAL A 261 1.15 -7.72 12.79
C VAL A 261 2.30 -8.67 13.14
N ALA A 262 3.31 -8.73 12.27
CA ALA A 262 4.52 -9.49 12.59
C ALA A 262 5.29 -8.84 13.77
N ASP A 263 5.75 -9.65 14.73
CA ASP A 263 6.51 -9.18 15.90
C ASP A 263 7.71 -8.30 15.52
N SER A 264 8.35 -8.56 14.37
CA SER A 264 9.47 -7.75 13.87
C SER A 264 9.10 -6.30 13.58
N VAL A 265 7.85 -6.03 13.21
CA VAL A 265 7.34 -4.66 12.98
C VAL A 265 7.16 -3.95 14.33
N ILE A 266 6.65 -4.65 15.33
CA ILE A 266 6.51 -4.14 16.70
C ILE A 266 7.90 -3.85 17.28
N ASP A 267 8.85 -4.78 17.15
CA ASP A 267 10.25 -4.60 17.58
C ASP A 267 10.89 -3.37 16.94
N LEU A 268 10.66 -3.16 15.64
CA LEU A 268 11.18 -2.00 14.93
C LEU A 268 10.55 -0.70 15.42
N SER A 269 9.23 -0.63 15.55
CA SER A 269 8.50 0.51 16.12
C SER A 269 9.05 0.90 17.49
N GLU A 270 9.13 -0.07 18.42
CA GLU A 270 9.60 0.16 19.79
C GLU A 270 11.07 0.59 19.83
N SER A 271 11.90 0.01 18.95
CA SER A 271 13.32 0.37 18.82
C SER A 271 13.51 1.78 18.27
N LEU A 272 12.70 2.20 17.30
CA LEU A 272 12.74 3.56 16.76
C LEU A 272 12.27 4.56 17.82
N ARG A 273 11.12 4.29 18.46
CA ARG A 273 10.57 5.13 19.53
C ARG A 273 11.59 5.36 20.63
N SER A 274 12.16 4.30 21.19
CA SER A 274 13.14 4.41 22.28
C SER A 274 14.43 5.17 21.91
N ARG A 275 14.78 5.23 20.63
CA ARG A 275 15.98 5.93 20.14
C ARG A 275 15.74 7.38 19.77
N LEU A 276 14.52 7.72 19.37
CA LEU A 276 14.15 9.04 18.87
C LEU A 276 13.42 9.88 19.93
N ASP A 277 12.76 9.23 20.89
CA ASP A 277 11.99 9.91 21.95
C ASP A 277 12.83 10.95 22.70
N GLY A 278 12.29 12.17 22.78
CA GLY A 278 12.92 13.32 23.43
C GLY A 278 14.16 13.89 22.74
N GLN A 279 14.52 13.45 21.53
CA GLN A 279 15.69 13.95 20.80
C GLN A 279 15.30 14.96 19.73
N CYS A 280 15.96 16.12 19.73
CA CYS A 280 15.88 17.05 18.61
C CYS A 280 17.03 16.78 17.64
N LEU A 281 16.77 15.96 16.61
CA LEU A 281 17.78 15.54 15.64
C LEU A 281 17.73 16.37 14.34
N THR A 282 18.85 16.42 13.63
CA THR A 282 18.88 16.86 12.22
C THR A 282 18.31 15.76 11.33
N LEU A 283 17.91 16.10 10.09
CA LEU A 283 17.48 15.12 9.09
C LEU A 283 18.51 13.99 8.91
N ALA A 284 19.79 14.34 8.81
CA ALA A 284 20.86 13.37 8.59
C ALA A 284 21.07 12.44 9.80
N ASP A 285 21.00 12.97 11.03
CA ASP A 285 21.17 12.17 12.25
C ASP A 285 19.99 11.23 12.48
N ALA A 286 18.77 11.71 12.21
CA ALA A 286 17.55 10.89 12.27
C ALA A 286 17.59 9.78 11.21
N GLU A 287 17.90 10.10 9.95
CA GLU A 287 18.06 9.10 8.89
C GLU A 287 19.10 8.03 9.26
N SER A 288 20.25 8.46 9.77
CA SER A 288 21.31 7.56 10.21
C SER A 288 20.85 6.63 11.33
N THR A 289 20.06 7.15 12.28
CA THR A 289 19.46 6.37 13.37
C THR A 289 18.42 5.37 12.87
N VAL A 290 17.56 5.81 11.95
CA VAL A 290 16.55 4.96 11.30
C VAL A 290 17.20 3.82 10.52
N ARG A 291 18.19 4.10 9.67
CA ARG A 291 18.90 3.08 8.88
C ARG A 291 19.66 2.06 9.75
N ARG A 292 20.29 2.50 10.85
CA ARG A 292 20.93 1.58 11.80
C ARG A 292 19.93 0.65 12.49
N THR A 293 18.73 1.15 12.73
CA THR A 293 17.69 0.41 13.47
C THR A 293 16.91 -0.53 12.55
N ALA A 294 16.51 -0.04 11.38
CA ALA A 294 15.71 -0.79 10.40
C ALA A 294 16.54 -1.73 9.50
N GLY A 295 17.87 -1.55 9.48
CA GLY A 295 18.78 -2.27 8.59
C GLY A 295 18.73 -1.77 7.14
N THR A 296 19.60 -2.34 6.30
CA THR A 296 19.79 -1.86 4.91
C THR A 296 18.71 -2.31 3.93
N ALA A 297 17.87 -3.28 4.32
CA ALA A 297 16.80 -3.81 3.47
C ALA A 297 15.52 -2.95 3.52
N THR A 298 15.37 -2.13 4.57
CA THR A 298 14.18 -1.29 4.76
C THR A 298 14.34 0.01 4.00
N ARG A 299 13.31 0.39 3.24
CA ARG A 299 13.30 1.66 2.50
C ARG A 299 13.11 2.82 3.47
N VAL A 300 13.96 3.83 3.32
CA VAL A 300 13.91 5.07 4.10
C VAL A 300 13.90 6.22 3.11
N ALA A 301 12.80 6.96 3.09
CA ALA A 301 12.69 8.20 2.34
C ALA A 301 13.05 9.39 3.23
N THR A 302 13.73 10.38 2.67
CA THR A 302 14.13 11.60 3.40
C THR A 302 13.55 12.82 2.74
N VAL A 303 12.89 13.68 3.52
CA VAL A 303 12.28 14.93 3.05
C VAL A 303 12.89 16.10 3.84
N ALA A 304 13.62 16.97 3.15
CA ALA A 304 14.14 18.18 3.77
C ALA A 304 13.00 19.16 4.06
N ASP A 305 12.90 19.58 5.32
CA ASP A 305 11.87 20.49 5.80
C ASP A 305 12.45 21.46 6.83
N GLU A 306 12.84 22.65 6.36
CA GLU A 306 13.43 23.71 7.17
C GLU A 306 12.41 24.46 8.04
N SER A 307 11.13 24.11 7.95
CA SER A 307 10.07 24.66 8.80
C SER A 307 9.96 23.93 10.14
N LEU A 308 10.51 22.73 10.24
CA LEU A 308 10.57 21.96 11.47
C LEU A 308 11.83 22.31 12.29
N ASP A 309 11.68 22.32 13.61
CA ASP A 309 12.78 22.55 14.54
C ASP A 309 13.67 21.30 14.70
N CYS A 310 13.04 20.13 14.62
CA CYS A 310 13.65 18.82 14.78
C CYS A 310 13.15 17.86 13.69
N ALA A 311 13.91 16.80 13.41
CA ALA A 311 13.47 15.74 12.53
C ALA A 311 12.38 14.86 13.18
N ASP A 312 11.41 14.48 12.36
CA ASP A 312 10.28 13.60 12.63
C ASP A 312 10.44 12.29 11.83
N VAL A 313 9.93 11.18 12.36
CA VAL A 313 10.04 9.86 11.74
C VAL A 313 8.70 9.15 11.72
N ASP A 314 8.13 9.05 10.52
CA ASP A 314 6.92 8.28 10.29
C ASP A 314 7.27 6.86 9.84
N MET A 315 6.78 5.85 10.56
CA MET A 315 6.73 4.45 10.14
C MET A 315 5.29 4.06 9.78
N VAL A 316 5.04 3.83 8.49
CA VAL A 316 3.75 3.32 8.00
C VAL A 316 3.88 1.84 7.69
N VAL A 317 2.93 1.05 8.17
CA VAL A 317 2.85 -0.41 7.96
C VAL A 317 1.70 -0.72 7.01
N GLY A 318 2.00 -1.43 5.93
CA GLY A 318 1.03 -1.95 4.96
C GLY A 318 1.52 -3.27 4.35
N GLY A 319 1.59 -3.36 3.02
CA GLY A 319 2.23 -4.50 2.34
C GLY A 319 3.75 -4.60 2.60
N ASP A 320 4.37 -3.47 2.95
CA ASP A 320 5.74 -3.32 3.41
C ASP A 320 5.82 -2.31 4.56
N VAL A 321 6.98 -2.26 5.24
CA VAL A 321 7.31 -1.18 6.19
C VAL A 321 7.94 -0.04 5.43
N GLN A 322 7.38 1.15 5.61
CA GLN A 322 7.85 2.37 4.97
C GLN A 322 8.24 3.37 6.03
N LEU A 323 9.47 3.87 5.94
CA LEU A 323 10.00 4.87 6.86
C LEU A 323 10.22 6.17 6.10
N THR A 324 9.65 7.25 6.62
CA THR A 324 9.90 8.61 6.13
C THR A 324 10.55 9.41 7.25
N VAL A 325 11.70 10.01 6.97
CA VAL A 325 12.36 10.96 7.87
C VAL A 325 12.17 12.35 7.27
N ARG A 326 11.57 13.25 8.03
CA ARG A 326 11.35 14.63 7.63
C ARG A 326 12.01 15.56 8.62
N GLY A 327 12.66 16.63 8.20
CA GLY A 327 13.27 17.54 9.14
C GLY A 327 14.26 18.52 8.54
N PRO A 328 14.80 19.42 9.36
CA PRO A 328 15.73 20.44 8.88
C PRO A 328 17.12 19.83 8.67
N ALA A 329 17.88 20.40 7.74
CA ALA A 329 19.29 20.07 7.60
C ALA A 329 20.10 20.48 8.85
N VAL A 330 19.64 21.50 9.58
CA VAL A 330 20.24 21.98 10.83
C VAL A 330 19.15 22.11 11.89
N ALA A 331 19.30 21.39 13.01
CA ALA A 331 18.34 21.41 14.11
C ALA A 331 18.35 22.77 14.84
N ARG A 332 17.16 23.20 15.28
CA ARG A 332 16.95 24.45 16.04
C ARG A 332 16.26 24.10 17.37
N PRO A 333 17.02 23.90 18.46
CA PRO A 333 16.45 23.56 19.77
C PRO A 333 15.72 24.73 20.44
#